data_AF-A0A3S5IXH6-F1
#
_entry.id   AF-A0A3S5IXH6-F1
#
_cell.length_a   1.000
_cell.length_b   1.000
_cell.length_c   1.000
_cell.angle_alpha   90.00
_cell.angle_beta   90.00
_cell.angle_gamma   90.00
#
_symmetry.space_group_name_H-M   'P 1'
#
loop_
_entity.id
_entity.type
_entity.pdbx_description
1 polymer ?
#
loop_
_entity_poly.entity_id
_entity_poly.type
_entity_poly.pdbx_seq_one_letter_code
_entity_poly.pdbx_strand_id
1 'polypeptide(L)'
;MEKSYDTGTLLPTCPEGSRITEIRFNTCPGTDLVIRPVKDVVSMLDKSGVPRDSWWSIETPKLPTRAIRLFDGSKSLHEFLGRYGFLDASGCVHHKHATITYGKTDCSLRDFMLDKCVPIEMQDATGVPQFLKNSGICWFSSLCCVFFSRPDVLSMLSEYMPSNMLQLCRRSLFDRDSAQKLRNMWWYDYAVGDDVDLPPEMDGRNGFSEFTTLCAKLKIPLLRYSMEENKLQPMGNTVKDRKGKSVTVKLPKGCEKHFMVMRFIDGNHHKKNPILRRIILNGNRYRFLGVTSGNRKCGHQIGWVTLDSWRHVMAGDADLHKDGIGPLFVHFDGPEWKNKWWDGCREMLHVAKFGPGRKDFCNLSPHNEADDLLDSYRGAASIPGKNSLDIIYLSV
;
A
#
# COMPACT_ATOMS: atom_id res chain seq x y z
N MET A 1 23.02 -4.20 24.48
CA MET A 1 23.46 -2.79 24.62
C MET A 1 22.37 -1.89 24.05
N GLU A 2 21.98 -0.83 24.75
CA GLU A 2 20.96 0.12 24.27
C GLU A 2 21.59 1.44 23.84
N LYS A 3 21.04 2.05 22.79
CA LYS A 3 21.43 3.39 22.33
C LYS A 3 20.17 4.21 22.05
N SER A 4 20.14 5.44 22.56
CA SER A 4 19.14 6.43 22.15
C SER A 4 19.35 6.80 20.68
N TYR A 5 18.26 7.02 19.95
CA TYR A 5 18.26 7.31 18.53
C TYR A 5 17.21 8.36 18.18
N ASP A 6 17.63 9.36 17.40
CA ASP A 6 16.73 10.29 16.74
C ASP A 6 16.51 9.85 15.28
N THR A 7 15.26 9.61 14.92
CA THR A 7 14.81 9.14 13.59
C THR A 7 15.22 10.04 12.41
N GLY A 8 15.76 11.23 12.66
CA GLY A 8 16.38 12.09 11.63
C GLY A 8 17.88 11.89 11.43
N THR A 9 18.54 11.07 12.24
CA THR A 9 20.00 10.90 12.26
C THR A 9 20.43 9.55 11.67
N LEU A 10 21.69 9.41 11.28
CA LEU A 10 22.21 8.11 10.84
C LEU A 10 22.11 7.09 11.98
N LEU A 11 21.84 5.83 11.62
CA LEU A 11 21.82 4.74 12.60
C LEU A 11 23.18 4.63 13.30
N PRO A 12 23.22 4.46 14.64
CA PRO A 12 24.47 4.29 15.36
C PRO A 12 25.26 3.09 14.83
N THR A 13 26.58 3.14 14.97
CA THR A 13 27.42 1.95 14.71
C THR A 13 27.10 0.84 15.70
N CYS A 14 27.11 -0.39 15.20
CA CYS A 14 26.87 -1.57 16.01
C CYS A 14 28.17 -2.03 16.69
N PRO A 15 28.13 -2.57 17.92
CA PRO A 15 29.26 -3.33 18.46
C PRO A 15 29.60 -4.50 17.54
N GLU A 16 30.87 -4.85 17.48
CA GLU A 16 31.35 -5.95 16.65
C GLU A 16 30.60 -7.25 16.98
N GLY A 17 30.18 -7.98 15.95
CA GLY A 17 29.44 -9.24 16.08
C GLY A 17 28.03 -9.13 16.67
N SER A 18 27.49 -7.91 16.83
CA SER A 18 26.12 -7.68 17.30
C SER A 18 25.20 -7.28 16.15
N ARG A 19 23.89 -7.31 16.41
CA ARG A 19 22.87 -6.78 15.50
C ARG A 19 21.75 -6.08 16.26
N ILE A 20 20.95 -5.29 15.55
CA ILE A 20 19.72 -4.73 16.11
C ILE A 20 18.77 -5.89 16.44
N THR A 21 18.22 -5.91 17.65
CA THR A 21 17.22 -6.89 18.11
C THR A 21 15.87 -6.24 18.42
N GLU A 22 15.87 -4.96 18.73
CA GLU A 22 14.66 -4.20 19.08
C GLU A 22 14.85 -2.71 18.82
N ILE A 23 13.78 -2.04 18.37
CA ILE A 23 13.65 -0.59 18.31
C ILE A 23 12.36 -0.22 19.01
N ARG A 24 12.45 0.55 20.09
CA ARG A 24 11.30 0.94 20.92
C ARG A 24 11.06 2.43 20.87
N PHE A 25 9.83 2.85 20.59
CA PHE A 25 9.45 4.26 20.60
C PHE A 25 8.85 4.65 21.95
N ASN A 26 9.35 5.73 22.54
CA ASN A 26 8.93 6.23 23.86
C ASN A 26 8.13 7.54 23.78
N THR A 27 7.66 7.92 22.59
CA THR A 27 7.12 9.26 22.31
C THR A 27 5.66 9.44 22.74
N CYS A 28 4.89 8.35 22.85
CA CYS A 28 3.50 8.37 23.32
C CYS A 28 3.42 7.70 24.70
N PRO A 29 3.05 8.43 25.78
CA PRO A 29 2.96 7.86 27.11
C PRO A 29 1.94 6.71 27.18
N GLY A 30 2.33 5.60 27.80
CA GLY A 30 1.43 4.47 28.07
C GLY A 30 1.25 3.46 26.92
N THR A 31 1.91 3.65 25.77
CA THR A 31 1.92 2.67 24.68
C THR A 31 3.35 2.32 24.28
N ASP A 32 3.70 1.03 24.36
CA ASP A 32 4.97 0.50 23.84
C ASP A 32 4.82 0.13 22.37
N LEU A 33 5.28 0.98 21.45
CA LEU A 33 5.45 0.59 20.05
C LEU A 33 6.84 0.03 19.83
N VAL A 34 6.90 -1.19 19.29
CA VAL A 34 8.16 -1.90 19.13
C VAL A 34 8.32 -2.45 17.72
N ILE A 35 9.51 -2.27 17.15
CA ILE A 35 9.90 -2.77 15.82
C ILE A 35 11.05 -3.75 15.98
N ARG A 36 10.95 -4.94 15.39
CA ARG A 36 11.96 -6.00 15.57
C ARG A 36 12.24 -6.76 14.28
N PRO A 37 13.47 -7.24 14.05
CA PRO A 37 13.73 -8.18 12.98
C PRO A 37 13.05 -9.53 13.31
N VAL A 38 12.55 -10.17 12.28
CA VAL A 38 11.80 -11.43 12.36
C VAL A 38 12.57 -12.54 11.64
N LYS A 39 12.97 -12.28 10.39
CA LYS A 39 13.64 -13.25 9.52
C LYS A 39 14.65 -12.55 8.63
N ASP A 40 15.83 -13.13 8.48
CA ASP A 40 16.82 -12.64 7.52
C ASP A 40 16.59 -13.36 6.18
N VAL A 41 16.51 -12.59 5.10
CA VAL A 41 16.57 -13.13 3.73
C VAL A 41 18.03 -13.18 3.29
N VAL A 42 18.80 -12.13 3.62
CA VAL A 42 20.24 -12.06 3.45
C VAL A 42 20.87 -11.66 4.78
N SER A 43 21.52 -12.63 5.43
CA SER A 43 22.07 -12.50 6.80
C SER A 43 23.33 -11.64 6.93
N MET A 44 23.89 -11.17 5.81
CA MET A 44 25.04 -10.27 5.83
C MET A 44 24.66 -8.95 6.53
N LEU A 45 25.35 -8.64 7.64
CA LEU A 45 25.13 -7.42 8.41
C LEU A 45 26.00 -6.28 7.88
N ASP A 46 25.46 -5.07 7.91
CA ASP A 46 26.27 -3.85 7.72
C ASP A 46 26.87 -3.32 9.02
N LYS A 47 27.54 -2.16 8.94
CA LYS A 47 28.23 -1.51 10.08
C LYS A 47 27.28 -1.09 11.22
N SER A 48 25.99 -0.99 10.95
CA SER A 48 24.94 -0.69 11.94
C SER A 48 24.27 -1.96 12.44
N GLY A 49 24.76 -3.15 12.08
CA GLY A 49 24.21 -4.42 12.56
C GLY A 49 22.83 -4.70 11.98
N VAL A 50 22.57 -4.22 10.76
CA VAL A 50 21.32 -4.42 10.03
C VAL A 50 21.56 -5.42 8.89
N PRO A 51 20.76 -6.50 8.76
CA PRO A 51 20.84 -7.41 7.62
C PRO A 51 20.55 -6.68 6.31
N ARG A 52 21.27 -7.03 5.23
CA ARG A 52 21.05 -6.43 3.90
C ARG A 52 19.60 -6.59 3.42
N ASP A 53 18.96 -7.70 3.74
CA ASP A 53 17.55 -7.97 3.44
C ASP A 53 16.90 -8.79 4.56
N SER A 54 15.85 -8.26 5.15
CA SER A 54 15.15 -8.90 6.28
C SER A 54 13.69 -8.46 6.41
N TRP A 55 12.90 -9.32 7.04
CA TRP A 55 11.55 -9.05 7.50
C TRP A 55 11.55 -8.48 8.92
N TRP A 56 10.68 -7.51 9.16
CA TRP A 56 10.52 -6.81 10.43
C TRP A 56 9.06 -6.80 10.88
N SER A 57 8.83 -6.96 12.18
CA SER A 57 7.52 -6.79 12.81
C SER A 57 7.39 -5.38 13.36
N ILE A 58 6.18 -4.84 13.32
CA ILE A 58 5.78 -3.60 13.99
C ILE A 58 4.63 -3.96 14.91
N GLU A 59 4.92 -3.95 16.20
CA GLU A 59 4.04 -4.41 17.26
C GLU A 59 3.56 -3.21 18.08
N THR A 60 2.25 -3.15 18.32
CA THR A 60 1.65 -2.10 19.14
C THR A 60 0.47 -2.70 19.90
N PRO A 61 0.37 -2.48 21.23
CA PRO A 61 -0.74 -2.96 22.02
C PRO A 61 -2.09 -2.61 21.39
N LYS A 62 -3.02 -3.57 21.40
CA LYS A 62 -4.40 -3.45 20.88
C LYS A 62 -4.52 -3.24 19.37
N LEU A 63 -3.42 -3.27 18.62
CA LEU A 63 -3.40 -3.25 17.16
C LEU A 63 -2.91 -4.59 16.60
N PRO A 64 -3.31 -4.97 15.37
CA PRO A 64 -2.76 -6.14 14.71
C PRO A 64 -1.25 -5.97 14.46
N THR A 65 -0.52 -7.09 14.49
CA THR A 65 0.90 -7.06 14.11
C THR A 65 1.01 -6.77 12.62
N ARG A 66 1.94 -5.89 12.28
CA ARG A 66 2.29 -5.55 10.90
C ARG A 66 3.66 -6.13 10.57
N ALA A 67 3.85 -6.61 9.35
CA ALA A 67 5.11 -7.13 8.83
C ALA A 67 5.56 -6.30 7.62
N ILE A 68 6.84 -5.98 7.54
CA ILE A 68 7.43 -5.22 6.43
C ILE A 68 8.80 -5.79 6.06
N ARG A 69 9.12 -5.79 4.77
CA ARG A 69 10.43 -6.20 4.28
C ARG A 69 11.31 -4.97 4.05
N LEU A 70 12.56 -5.03 4.50
CA LEU A 70 13.56 -3.99 4.32
C LEU A 70 14.78 -4.59 3.62
N PHE A 71 15.14 -4.11 2.43
CA PHE A 71 16.09 -4.77 1.52
C PHE A 71 17.25 -3.88 1.02
N ASP A 72 17.68 -2.91 1.82
CA ASP A 72 18.93 -2.16 1.61
C ASP A 72 19.66 -1.87 2.94
N GLY A 73 19.64 -2.83 3.87
CA GLY A 73 20.28 -2.70 5.18
C GLY A 73 19.87 -1.45 5.95
N SER A 74 20.84 -0.84 6.64
CA SER A 74 20.66 0.37 7.45
C SER A 74 20.08 1.54 6.70
N LYS A 75 20.30 1.66 5.38
CA LYS A 75 19.68 2.73 4.58
C LYS A 75 18.17 2.58 4.57
N SER A 76 17.66 1.38 4.25
CA SER A 76 16.21 1.12 4.24
C SER A 76 15.58 1.29 5.63
N LEU A 77 16.25 0.83 6.68
CA LEU A 77 15.79 1.02 8.05
C LEU A 77 15.79 2.50 8.47
N HIS A 78 16.82 3.27 8.12
CA HIS A 78 16.87 4.70 8.39
C HIS A 78 15.74 5.45 7.69
N GLU A 79 15.52 5.18 6.39
CA GLU A 79 14.43 5.81 5.64
C GLU A 79 13.07 5.41 6.22
N PHE A 80 12.89 4.15 6.59
CA PHE A 80 11.68 3.67 7.24
C PHE A 80 11.40 4.40 8.56
N LEU A 81 12.37 4.48 9.48
CA LEU A 81 12.19 5.17 10.76
C LEU A 81 12.05 6.69 10.59
N GLY A 82 12.76 7.27 9.62
CA GLY A 82 12.83 8.72 9.43
C GLY A 82 11.63 9.29 8.68
N ARG A 83 11.12 8.56 7.68
CA ARG A 83 9.97 9.00 6.87
C ARG A 83 8.64 8.69 7.52
N TYR A 84 8.59 7.86 8.55
CA TYR A 84 7.31 7.44 9.09
C TYR A 84 7.01 7.89 10.50
N GLY A 85 5.72 8.18 10.69
CA GLY A 85 5.08 8.16 12.00
C GLY A 85 4.23 6.90 12.11
N PHE A 86 4.32 6.23 13.26
CA PHE A 86 3.59 4.99 13.52
C PHE A 86 2.42 5.27 14.46
N LEU A 87 1.19 5.07 13.99
CA LEU A 87 0.01 5.29 14.83
C LEU A 87 -0.20 4.14 15.82
N ASP A 88 -0.66 4.52 17.02
CA ASP A 88 -1.16 3.60 18.03
C ASP A 88 -2.69 3.56 18.12
N ALA A 89 -3.23 2.68 18.97
CA ALA A 89 -4.67 2.49 19.12
C ALA A 89 -5.41 3.75 19.65
N SER A 90 -4.70 4.71 20.25
CA SER A 90 -5.25 5.98 20.71
C SER A 90 -5.21 7.07 19.63
N GLY A 91 -4.56 6.81 18.49
CA GLY A 91 -4.29 7.80 17.45
C GLY A 91 -3.03 8.63 17.70
N CYS A 92 -2.22 8.29 18.71
CA CYS A 92 -0.93 8.95 18.93
C CYS A 92 0.08 8.49 17.88
N VAL A 93 0.88 9.44 17.38
CA VAL A 93 1.90 9.15 16.36
C VAL A 93 3.25 8.98 17.06
N HIS A 94 3.83 7.80 16.94
CA HIS A 94 5.21 7.55 17.35
C HIS A 94 6.16 8.02 16.25
N HIS A 95 6.95 9.06 16.55
CA HIS A 95 7.93 9.64 15.62
C HIS A 95 9.04 10.37 16.41
N LYS A 96 10.19 10.66 15.79
CA LYS A 96 11.35 11.38 16.37
C LYS A 96 12.26 10.53 17.24
N HIS A 97 11.81 9.95 18.34
CA HIS A 97 12.72 9.33 19.32
C HIS A 97 12.44 7.85 19.53
N ALA A 98 13.51 7.05 19.47
CA ALA A 98 13.48 5.63 19.77
C ALA A 98 14.74 5.18 20.52
N THR A 99 14.65 4.05 21.20
CA THR A 99 15.80 3.32 21.76
C THR A 99 16.07 2.11 20.87
N ILE A 100 17.32 1.93 20.44
CA ILE A 100 17.78 0.78 19.68
C ILE A 100 18.53 -0.16 20.62
N THR A 101 18.09 -1.41 20.67
CA THR A 101 18.74 -2.47 21.43
C THR A 101 19.51 -3.39 20.49
N TYR A 102 20.76 -3.65 20.86
CA TYR A 102 21.68 -4.55 20.17
C TYR A 102 21.93 -5.82 20.99
N GLY A 103 21.98 -6.96 20.30
CA GLY A 103 22.24 -8.27 20.90
C GLY A 103 22.56 -9.35 19.87
N LYS A 104 22.66 -10.60 20.34
CA LYS A 104 22.68 -11.81 19.51
C LYS A 104 21.24 -12.29 19.34
N THR A 105 20.79 -12.53 18.12
CA THR A 105 19.39 -12.94 17.88
C THR A 105 19.25 -14.45 17.91
N ASP A 106 18.20 -14.93 18.57
CA ASP A 106 17.66 -16.27 18.38
C ASP A 106 16.45 -16.14 17.43
N CYS A 107 16.67 -16.44 16.14
CA CYS A 107 15.67 -16.21 15.08
C CYS A 107 14.56 -17.27 15.04
N SER A 108 14.73 -18.38 15.77
CA SER A 108 13.92 -19.60 15.63
C SER A 108 12.44 -19.44 15.97
N LEU A 109 12.09 -18.57 16.94
CA LEU A 109 10.70 -18.38 17.40
C LEU A 109 9.90 -17.35 16.59
N ARG A 110 10.57 -16.57 15.73
CA ARG A 110 9.94 -15.39 15.10
C ARG A 110 9.47 -15.67 13.68
N ASP A 111 10.03 -16.65 12.98
CA ASP A 111 9.58 -17.05 11.64
C ASP A 111 8.08 -17.38 11.57
N PHE A 112 7.53 -17.99 12.64
CA PHE A 112 6.09 -18.25 12.75
C PHE A 112 5.21 -16.98 12.63
N MET A 113 5.70 -15.84 13.10
CA MET A 113 4.99 -14.56 12.94
C MET A 113 4.92 -14.13 11.48
N LEU A 114 5.98 -14.38 10.71
CA LEU A 114 5.99 -14.08 9.29
C LEU A 114 4.99 -14.96 8.54
N ASP A 115 4.99 -16.26 8.80
CA ASP A 115 4.07 -17.22 8.15
C ASP A 115 2.60 -16.92 8.44
N LYS A 116 2.33 -16.31 9.60
CA LYS A 116 0.99 -15.84 9.96
C LYS A 116 0.61 -14.52 9.28
N CYS A 117 1.55 -13.61 9.11
CA CYS A 117 1.29 -12.27 8.57
C CYS A 117 1.33 -12.20 7.04
N VAL A 118 2.19 -13.02 6.41
CA VAL A 118 2.55 -12.90 4.99
C VAL A 118 2.33 -14.25 4.31
N PRO A 119 1.37 -14.35 3.37
CA PRO A 119 1.21 -15.55 2.55
C PRO A 119 2.51 -15.94 1.86
N ILE A 120 2.77 -17.24 1.73
CA ILE A 120 4.04 -17.77 1.24
C ILE A 120 4.39 -17.23 -0.16
N GLU A 121 3.39 -17.09 -1.03
CA GLU A 121 3.52 -16.55 -2.38
C GLU A 121 3.90 -15.05 -2.42
N MET A 122 3.80 -14.34 -1.29
CA MET A 122 4.12 -12.92 -1.16
C MET A 122 5.38 -12.67 -0.33
N GLN A 123 6.02 -13.70 0.26
CA GLN A 123 7.23 -13.51 1.10
C GLN A 123 8.43 -12.96 0.30
N ASP A 124 8.46 -13.19 -1.01
CA ASP A 124 9.50 -12.65 -1.89
C ASP A 124 9.13 -11.29 -2.50
N ALA A 125 7.94 -10.76 -2.23
CA ALA A 125 7.49 -9.50 -2.81
C ALA A 125 8.34 -8.34 -2.27
N THR A 126 8.96 -7.59 -3.18
CA THR A 126 9.62 -6.31 -2.86
C THR A 126 8.70 -5.13 -3.13
N GLY A 127 7.59 -5.33 -3.85
CA GLY A 127 6.65 -4.31 -4.29
C GLY A 127 6.91 -3.91 -5.74
N VAL A 128 6.30 -2.82 -6.22
CA VAL A 128 6.61 -2.27 -7.55
C VAL A 128 7.77 -1.29 -7.42
N PRO A 129 8.95 -1.61 -7.98
CA PRO A 129 10.10 -0.72 -7.91
C PRO A 129 9.87 0.58 -8.64
N GLN A 130 10.21 1.69 -7.99
CA GLN A 130 10.41 2.93 -8.73
C GLN A 130 11.58 2.81 -9.67
N PHE A 131 11.35 3.25 -10.91
CA PHE A 131 12.37 3.23 -11.95
C PHE A 131 13.34 4.39 -11.77
N LEU A 132 12.85 5.54 -11.28
CA LEU A 132 13.57 6.80 -11.10
C LEU A 132 13.14 7.47 -9.78
N LYS A 133 14.05 8.16 -9.10
CA LYS A 133 13.85 8.71 -7.73
C LYS A 133 12.66 9.67 -7.57
N ASN A 134 12.25 10.30 -8.67
CA ASN A 134 11.15 11.27 -8.76
C ASN A 134 9.98 10.78 -9.63
N SER A 135 9.86 9.46 -9.89
CA SER A 135 8.79 8.96 -10.74
C SER A 135 7.44 8.96 -10.02
N GLY A 136 6.44 9.63 -10.60
CA GLY A 136 5.04 9.61 -10.15
C GLY A 136 4.27 8.32 -10.46
N ILE A 137 4.93 7.15 -10.42
CA ILE A 137 4.31 5.85 -10.74
C ILE A 137 3.48 5.24 -9.61
N CYS A 138 3.20 6.00 -8.55
CA CYS A 138 2.51 5.50 -7.37
C CYS A 138 1.12 4.93 -7.74
N TRP A 139 0.47 5.48 -8.76
CA TRP A 139 -0.76 4.92 -9.32
C TRP A 139 -0.55 3.51 -9.90
N PHE A 140 0.51 3.31 -10.69
CA PHE A 140 0.81 2.02 -11.33
C PHE A 140 1.14 0.97 -10.28
N SER A 141 1.92 1.35 -9.26
CA SER A 141 2.19 0.49 -8.10
C SER A 141 0.92 0.12 -7.35
N SER A 142 0.03 1.09 -7.10
CA SER A 142 -1.24 0.84 -6.42
C SER A 142 -2.10 -0.18 -7.18
N LEU A 143 -2.17 -0.08 -8.52
CA LEU A 143 -2.90 -1.03 -9.35
C LEU A 143 -2.27 -2.42 -9.32
N CYS A 144 -0.95 -2.51 -9.48
CA CYS A 144 -0.25 -3.79 -9.41
C CYS A 144 -0.49 -4.47 -8.05
N CYS A 145 -0.41 -3.70 -6.95
CA CYS A 145 -0.69 -4.19 -5.62
C CYS A 145 -2.12 -4.74 -5.50
N VAL A 146 -3.13 -4.00 -5.97
CA VAL A 146 -4.52 -4.41 -5.81
C VAL A 146 -4.91 -5.59 -6.71
N PHE A 147 -4.41 -5.63 -7.94
CA PHE A 147 -4.89 -6.59 -8.94
C PHE A 147 -3.99 -7.81 -9.10
N PHE A 148 -2.69 -7.73 -8.84
CA PHE A 148 -1.73 -8.81 -9.15
C PHE A 148 -1.20 -9.55 -7.92
N SER A 149 -1.57 -9.14 -6.73
CA SER A 149 -1.27 -9.85 -5.47
C SER A 149 -2.13 -11.08 -5.23
N ARG A 150 -3.18 -11.30 -6.05
CA ARG A 150 -4.15 -12.38 -5.83
C ARG A 150 -4.24 -13.38 -6.98
N PRO A 151 -4.12 -14.69 -6.69
CA PRO A 151 -4.26 -15.73 -7.71
C PRO A 151 -5.61 -15.77 -8.40
N ASP A 152 -6.71 -15.51 -7.68
CA ASP A 152 -8.07 -15.55 -8.23
C ASP A 152 -8.36 -14.39 -9.21
N VAL A 153 -7.80 -13.21 -8.95
CA VAL A 153 -7.83 -12.07 -9.87
C VAL A 153 -7.00 -12.38 -11.10
N LEU A 154 -5.77 -12.88 -10.93
CA LEU A 154 -4.92 -13.30 -12.05
C LEU A 154 -5.57 -14.39 -12.91
N SER A 155 -6.30 -15.31 -12.29
CA SER A 155 -7.08 -16.34 -12.99
C SER A 155 -8.18 -15.70 -13.85
N MET A 156 -8.96 -14.76 -13.32
CA MET A 156 -9.96 -14.04 -14.12
C MET A 156 -9.30 -13.27 -15.26
N LEU A 157 -8.20 -12.55 -14.99
CA LEU A 157 -7.51 -11.75 -15.99
C LEU A 157 -6.92 -12.60 -17.14
N SER A 158 -6.60 -13.88 -16.88
CA SER A 158 -6.09 -14.80 -17.91
C SER A 158 -7.08 -15.07 -19.05
N GLU A 159 -8.37 -14.84 -18.85
CA GLU A 159 -9.40 -14.95 -19.88
C GLU A 159 -9.39 -13.77 -20.88
N TYR A 160 -8.75 -12.66 -20.52
CA TYR A 160 -8.79 -11.39 -21.25
C TYR A 160 -7.42 -10.88 -21.69
N MET A 161 -6.36 -11.22 -20.94
CA MET A 161 -5.01 -10.73 -21.19
C MET A 161 -4.19 -11.71 -22.05
N PRO A 162 -3.40 -11.21 -23.01
CA PRO A 162 -2.38 -12.01 -23.67
C PRO A 162 -1.41 -12.66 -22.68
N SER A 163 -0.92 -13.87 -23.00
CA SER A 163 -0.10 -14.66 -22.06
C SER A 163 1.19 -13.95 -21.63
N ASN A 164 1.83 -13.19 -22.52
CA ASN A 164 3.01 -12.39 -22.21
C ASN A 164 2.69 -11.26 -21.21
N MET A 165 1.55 -10.56 -21.37
CA MET A 165 1.10 -9.55 -20.40
C MET A 165 0.84 -10.18 -19.03
N LEU A 166 0.15 -11.32 -18.99
CA LEU A 166 -0.18 -12.00 -17.74
C LEU A 166 1.08 -12.44 -16.97
N GLN A 167 2.12 -12.91 -17.68
CA GLN A 167 3.41 -13.24 -17.06
C GLN A 167 4.07 -12.00 -16.44
N LEU A 168 4.00 -10.85 -17.11
CA LEU A 168 4.51 -9.59 -16.56
C LEU A 168 3.73 -9.14 -15.32
N CYS A 169 2.39 -9.25 -15.34
CA CYS A 169 1.55 -8.97 -14.18
C CYS A 169 1.93 -9.83 -12.96
N ARG A 170 2.18 -11.13 -13.16
CA ARG A 170 2.60 -12.05 -12.08
C ARG A 170 3.94 -11.68 -11.45
N ARG A 171 4.84 -11.06 -12.22
CA ARG A 171 6.21 -10.74 -11.80
C ARG A 171 6.39 -9.31 -11.33
N SER A 172 5.46 -8.40 -11.62
CA SER A 172 5.64 -6.96 -11.41
C SER A 172 5.81 -6.53 -9.94
N LEU A 173 5.39 -7.36 -8.99
CA LEU A 173 5.58 -7.13 -7.54
C LEU A 173 6.92 -7.68 -6.98
N PHE A 174 7.69 -8.35 -7.83
CA PHE A 174 8.90 -9.10 -7.47
C PHE A 174 10.12 -8.69 -8.31
N ASP A 175 9.89 -8.13 -9.49
CA ASP A 175 10.92 -7.92 -10.50
C ASP A 175 10.75 -6.58 -11.21
N ARG A 176 11.80 -5.75 -11.13
CA ARG A 176 11.85 -4.41 -11.73
C ARG A 176 11.68 -4.43 -13.23
N ASP A 177 12.35 -5.37 -13.90
CA ASP A 177 12.33 -5.42 -15.36
C ASP A 177 10.95 -5.83 -15.86
N SER A 178 10.31 -6.78 -15.17
CA SER A 178 8.93 -7.17 -15.48
C SER A 178 7.95 -6.01 -15.25
N ALA A 179 8.09 -5.24 -14.17
CA ALA A 179 7.26 -4.07 -13.91
C ALA A 179 7.43 -2.99 -15.00
N GLN A 180 8.66 -2.70 -15.44
CA GLN A 180 8.90 -1.72 -16.52
C GLN A 180 8.33 -2.21 -17.85
N LYS A 181 8.54 -3.48 -18.20
CA LYS A 181 8.01 -4.07 -19.43
C LYS A 181 6.49 -4.02 -19.46
N LEU A 182 5.83 -4.27 -18.31
CA LEU A 182 4.38 -4.16 -18.20
C LEU A 182 3.92 -2.72 -18.44
N ARG A 183 4.58 -1.75 -17.81
CA ARG A 183 4.29 -0.32 -17.99
C ARG A 183 4.44 0.10 -19.44
N ASN A 184 5.53 -0.28 -20.10
CA ASN A 184 5.77 0.01 -21.52
C ASN A 184 4.68 -0.59 -22.40
N MET A 185 4.31 -1.85 -22.16
CA MET A 185 3.24 -2.53 -22.89
C MET A 185 1.91 -1.79 -22.73
N TRP A 186 1.55 -1.39 -21.50
CA TRP A 186 0.32 -0.62 -21.25
C TRP A 186 0.29 0.72 -22.00
N TRP A 187 1.41 1.43 -22.02
CA TRP A 187 1.50 2.70 -22.74
C TRP A 187 1.46 2.52 -24.26
N TYR A 188 2.42 1.78 -24.83
CA TYR A 188 2.58 1.71 -26.27
C TYR A 188 1.43 0.98 -26.96
N ASP A 189 1.03 -0.17 -26.42
CA ASP A 189 0.07 -1.07 -27.07
C ASP A 189 -1.37 -0.71 -26.71
N TYR A 190 -1.61 -0.22 -25.49
CA TYR A 190 -2.95 0.02 -24.96
C TYR A 190 -3.30 1.49 -24.72
N ALA A 191 -2.34 2.41 -24.81
CA ALA A 191 -2.52 3.83 -24.47
C ALA A 191 -3.05 4.04 -23.03
N VAL A 192 -2.55 3.24 -22.10
CA VAL A 192 -2.87 3.27 -20.67
C VAL A 192 -1.64 3.76 -19.90
N GLY A 193 -1.85 4.69 -18.98
CA GLY A 193 -0.82 5.21 -18.08
C GLY A 193 -0.10 6.46 -18.57
N ASP A 194 1.03 6.73 -17.93
CA ASP A 194 1.90 7.85 -18.30
C ASP A 194 2.79 7.49 -19.49
N ASP A 195 3.14 8.51 -20.27
CA ASP A 195 4.07 8.36 -21.38
C ASP A 195 5.44 8.00 -20.84
N VAL A 196 5.88 6.78 -21.14
CA VAL A 196 7.13 6.22 -20.60
C VAL A 196 8.38 6.90 -21.15
N ASP A 197 8.23 7.68 -22.23
CA ASP A 197 9.31 8.45 -22.85
C ASP A 197 9.43 9.87 -22.25
N LEU A 198 8.46 10.31 -21.45
CA LEU A 198 8.52 11.60 -20.76
C LEU A 198 9.35 11.51 -19.47
N PRO A 199 9.88 12.66 -18.99
CA PRO A 199 10.56 12.71 -17.70
C PRO A 199 9.67 12.19 -16.57
N PRO A 200 10.21 11.43 -15.61
CA PRO A 200 9.46 10.84 -14.50
C PRO A 200 8.70 11.86 -13.63
N GLU A 201 9.13 13.12 -13.61
CA GLU A 201 8.43 14.20 -12.91
C GLU A 201 7.07 14.55 -13.54
N MET A 202 6.83 14.12 -14.78
CA MET A 202 5.57 14.28 -15.50
C MET A 202 4.61 13.10 -15.30
N ASP A 203 5.07 12.04 -14.62
CA ASP A 203 4.22 10.95 -14.15
C ASP A 203 3.34 11.45 -12.99
N GLY A 204 2.09 10.99 -12.88
CA GLY A 204 1.23 11.42 -11.77
C GLY A 204 -0.27 11.35 -12.01
N ARG A 205 -0.74 10.33 -12.74
CA ARG A 205 -2.16 10.18 -13.08
C ARG A 205 -2.94 9.40 -12.03
N ASN A 206 -4.26 9.47 -12.14
CA ASN A 206 -5.18 8.81 -11.22
C ASN A 206 -5.37 7.34 -11.60
N GLY A 207 -4.97 6.41 -10.73
CA GLY A 207 -4.95 4.97 -11.01
C GLY A 207 -6.30 4.38 -11.41
N PHE A 208 -7.43 4.89 -10.91
CA PHE A 208 -8.74 4.36 -11.30
C PHE A 208 -9.09 4.65 -12.75
N SER A 209 -8.73 5.84 -13.26
CA SER A 209 -8.95 6.17 -14.67
C SER A 209 -8.13 5.24 -15.58
N GLU A 210 -6.91 4.92 -15.19
CA GLU A 210 -6.04 4.01 -15.95
C GLU A 210 -6.55 2.56 -15.90
N PHE A 211 -7.00 2.09 -14.73
CA PHE A 211 -7.63 0.77 -14.61
C PHE A 211 -8.90 0.65 -15.46
N THR A 212 -9.74 1.68 -15.45
CA THR A 212 -10.95 1.70 -16.27
C THR A 212 -10.63 1.61 -17.77
N THR A 213 -9.62 2.36 -18.21
CA THR A 213 -9.16 2.34 -19.60
C THR A 213 -8.59 0.98 -19.98
N LEU A 214 -7.78 0.37 -19.11
CA LEU A 214 -7.25 -0.98 -19.29
C LEU A 214 -8.38 -2.01 -19.47
N CYS A 215 -9.38 -1.99 -18.58
CA CYS A 215 -10.56 -2.87 -18.69
C CYS A 215 -11.32 -2.65 -20.01
N ALA A 216 -11.51 -1.39 -20.45
CA ALA A 216 -12.18 -1.07 -21.70
C ALA A 216 -11.42 -1.61 -22.94
N LYS A 217 -10.10 -1.53 -22.91
CA LYS A 217 -9.21 -1.99 -23.99
C LYS A 217 -9.16 -3.51 -24.08
N LEU A 218 -9.07 -4.18 -22.93
CA LEU A 218 -9.01 -5.65 -22.83
C LEU A 218 -10.38 -6.31 -22.79
N LYS A 219 -11.47 -5.55 -22.85
CA LYS A 219 -12.85 -6.05 -22.76
C LYS A 219 -13.13 -6.83 -21.47
N ILE A 220 -12.46 -6.46 -20.39
CA ILE A 220 -12.74 -6.97 -19.05
C ILE A 220 -14.05 -6.32 -18.57
N PRO A 221 -15.06 -7.11 -18.16
CA PRO A 221 -16.31 -6.57 -17.65
C PRO A 221 -16.10 -5.74 -16.37
N LEU A 222 -16.68 -4.54 -16.35
CA LEU A 222 -16.50 -3.60 -15.24
C LEU A 222 -17.75 -2.75 -15.01
N LEU A 223 -18.28 -2.81 -13.78
CA LEU A 223 -19.28 -1.88 -13.27
C LEU A 223 -18.60 -0.72 -12.54
N ARG A 224 -19.08 0.50 -12.76
CA ARG A 224 -18.51 1.70 -12.16
C ARG A 224 -19.58 2.58 -11.59
N TYR A 225 -19.33 3.04 -10.37
CA TYR A 225 -20.19 3.97 -9.66
C TYR A 225 -19.35 5.13 -9.13
N SER A 226 -19.95 6.32 -9.12
CA SER A 226 -19.43 7.52 -8.47
C SER A 226 -20.33 7.85 -7.28
N MET A 227 -19.75 8.24 -6.15
CA MET A 227 -20.50 8.79 -5.03
C MET A 227 -20.57 10.31 -5.16
N GLU A 228 -21.76 10.83 -5.45
CA GLU A 228 -22.03 12.27 -5.62
C GLU A 228 -23.21 12.65 -4.72
N GLU A 229 -23.04 13.68 -3.90
CA GLU A 229 -24.10 14.17 -2.97
C GLU A 229 -24.69 13.06 -2.07
N ASN A 230 -23.84 12.13 -1.59
CA ASN A 230 -24.23 10.94 -0.82
C ASN A 230 -25.16 9.96 -1.57
N LYS A 231 -25.17 10.00 -2.90
CA LYS A 231 -25.87 9.04 -3.75
C LYS A 231 -24.88 8.30 -4.65
N LEU A 232 -25.02 6.99 -4.71
CA LEU A 232 -24.25 6.14 -5.61
C LEU A 232 -24.87 6.22 -7.01
N GLN A 233 -24.15 6.80 -7.96
CA GLN A 233 -24.61 6.97 -9.34
C GLN A 233 -23.78 6.11 -10.31
N PRO A 234 -24.42 5.41 -11.26
CA PRO A 234 -23.70 4.72 -12.32
C PRO A 234 -22.88 5.69 -13.17
N MET A 235 -21.64 5.34 -13.48
CA MET A 235 -20.81 6.13 -14.39
C MET A 235 -21.07 5.74 -15.85
N GLY A 236 -20.99 6.72 -16.77
CA GLY A 236 -21.15 6.48 -18.21
C GLY A 236 -20.09 5.51 -18.77
N ASN A 237 -20.45 4.67 -19.75
CA ASN A 237 -19.63 3.55 -20.23
C ASN A 237 -18.48 3.91 -21.18
N THR A 238 -18.34 5.17 -21.54
CA THR A 238 -17.26 5.62 -22.43
C THR A 238 -16.19 6.34 -21.62
N VAL A 239 -14.93 6.01 -21.88
CA VAL A 239 -13.77 6.70 -21.33
C VAL A 239 -12.81 7.08 -22.45
N LYS A 240 -11.96 8.09 -22.23
CA LYS A 240 -10.90 8.45 -23.16
C LYS A 240 -9.60 7.80 -22.69
N ASP A 241 -8.90 7.15 -23.62
CA ASP A 241 -7.53 6.72 -23.39
C ASP A 241 -6.56 7.91 -23.42
N ARG A 242 -5.28 7.62 -23.16
CA ARG A 242 -4.25 8.66 -23.05
C ARG A 242 -3.87 9.30 -24.38
N LYS A 243 -4.22 8.68 -25.50
CA LYS A 243 -4.08 9.22 -26.85
C LYS A 243 -5.36 9.95 -27.30
N GLY A 244 -6.32 10.17 -26.39
CA GLY A 244 -7.56 10.91 -26.63
C GLY A 244 -8.66 10.12 -27.32
N LYS A 245 -8.46 8.82 -27.59
CA LYS A 245 -9.44 7.98 -28.27
C LYS A 245 -10.49 7.49 -27.29
N SER A 246 -11.76 7.62 -27.68
CA SER A 246 -12.88 7.08 -26.92
C SER A 246 -12.91 5.56 -27.00
N VAL A 247 -13.03 4.90 -25.84
CA VAL A 247 -13.20 3.46 -25.70
C VAL A 247 -14.37 3.14 -24.78
N THR A 248 -15.10 2.07 -25.09
CA THR A 248 -16.28 1.65 -24.34
C THR A 248 -15.93 0.50 -23.39
N VAL A 249 -16.26 0.71 -22.12
CA VAL A 249 -16.20 -0.29 -21.06
C VAL A 249 -17.28 -1.35 -21.30
N LYS A 250 -16.89 -2.62 -21.23
CA LYS A 250 -17.83 -3.75 -21.32
C LYS A 250 -18.61 -3.82 -20.00
N LEU A 251 -19.93 -3.71 -20.08
CA LEU A 251 -20.80 -4.03 -18.96
C LEU A 251 -20.93 -5.55 -18.80
N PRO A 252 -21.02 -6.06 -17.56
CA PRO A 252 -21.24 -7.48 -17.33
C PRO A 252 -22.61 -7.94 -17.85
N LYS A 253 -22.66 -9.17 -18.35
CA LYS A 253 -23.86 -9.87 -18.80
C LYS A 253 -24.05 -11.15 -17.99
N GLY A 254 -25.29 -11.36 -17.51
CA GLY A 254 -25.65 -12.55 -16.75
C GLY A 254 -24.78 -12.73 -15.51
N CYS A 255 -24.14 -13.89 -15.38
CA CYS A 255 -23.31 -14.27 -14.24
C CYS A 255 -21.80 -14.23 -14.54
N GLU A 256 -21.34 -13.50 -15.57
CA GLU A 256 -19.91 -13.44 -15.87
C GLU A 256 -19.11 -12.78 -14.73
N LYS A 257 -17.89 -13.28 -14.48
CA LYS A 257 -16.98 -12.66 -13.49
C LYS A 257 -16.60 -11.26 -13.94
N HIS A 258 -16.68 -10.30 -13.02
CA HIS A 258 -16.47 -8.90 -13.32
C HIS A 258 -16.02 -8.12 -12.09
N PHE A 259 -15.40 -6.96 -12.35
CA PHE A 259 -15.10 -6.00 -11.30
C PHE A 259 -16.27 -5.05 -11.10
N MET A 260 -16.43 -4.58 -9.87
CA MET A 260 -17.25 -3.43 -9.56
C MET A 260 -16.39 -2.43 -8.78
N VAL A 261 -16.38 -1.19 -9.21
CA VAL A 261 -15.63 -0.12 -8.54
C VAL A 261 -16.57 1.00 -8.14
N MET A 262 -16.44 1.44 -6.89
CA MET A 262 -17.12 2.61 -6.34
C MET A 262 -16.08 3.69 -6.07
N ARG A 263 -16.21 4.80 -6.78
CA ARG A 263 -15.33 5.96 -6.65
C ARG A 263 -15.91 6.97 -5.68
N PHE A 264 -15.10 7.40 -4.73
CA PHE A 264 -15.42 8.45 -3.78
C PHE A 264 -14.41 9.59 -3.93
N ILE A 265 -14.92 10.80 -4.02
CA ILE A 265 -14.14 12.02 -4.18
C ILE A 265 -14.47 12.94 -3.00
N ASP A 266 -13.45 13.48 -2.35
CA ASP A 266 -13.56 14.58 -1.38
C ASP A 266 -14.61 14.36 -0.27
N GLY A 267 -14.40 13.33 0.57
CA GLY A 267 -15.24 13.17 1.74
C GLY A 267 -14.69 12.25 2.81
N ASN A 268 -15.27 12.37 4.00
CA ASN A 268 -15.04 11.47 5.13
C ASN A 268 -15.59 10.08 4.79
N HIS A 269 -14.77 9.27 4.13
CA HIS A 269 -15.16 7.96 3.61
C HIS A 269 -15.49 6.98 4.75
N HIS A 270 -14.87 7.12 5.92
CA HIS A 270 -15.07 6.20 7.04
C HIS A 270 -16.41 6.42 7.77
N LYS A 271 -16.86 7.67 7.97
CA LYS A 271 -18.16 7.94 8.62
C LYS A 271 -19.34 7.79 7.67
N LYS A 272 -19.16 8.17 6.39
CA LYS A 272 -20.28 8.26 5.45
C LYS A 272 -20.53 6.97 4.67
N ASN A 273 -19.51 6.14 4.44
CA ASN A 273 -19.62 4.94 3.59
C ASN A 273 -18.76 3.78 4.13
N PRO A 274 -19.25 3.02 5.12
CA PRO A 274 -18.46 1.91 5.68
C PRO A 274 -18.16 0.89 4.59
N ILE A 275 -16.88 0.49 4.46
CA ILE A 275 -16.47 -0.53 3.50
C ILE A 275 -16.97 -1.88 3.99
N LEU A 276 -17.82 -2.50 3.17
CA LEU A 276 -18.40 -3.79 3.48
C LEU A 276 -17.57 -4.90 2.84
N ARG A 277 -17.32 -5.98 3.57
CA ARG A 277 -16.60 -7.16 3.02
C ARG A 277 -17.36 -7.83 1.88
N ARG A 278 -18.69 -7.75 1.92
CA ARG A 278 -19.59 -8.35 0.94
C ARG A 278 -20.77 -7.43 0.73
N ILE A 279 -21.21 -7.32 -0.51
CA ILE A 279 -22.45 -6.62 -0.86
C ILE A 279 -23.24 -7.43 -1.89
N ILE A 280 -24.52 -7.11 -2.01
CA ILE A 280 -25.39 -7.63 -3.06
C ILE A 280 -25.92 -6.43 -3.83
N LEU A 281 -25.74 -6.46 -5.15
CA LEU A 281 -26.23 -5.41 -6.04
C LEU A 281 -26.76 -6.03 -7.33
N ASN A 282 -28.00 -5.70 -7.70
CA ASN A 282 -28.67 -6.24 -8.90
C ASN A 282 -28.60 -7.78 -8.98
N GLY A 283 -28.85 -8.47 -7.86
CA GLY A 283 -28.80 -9.94 -7.77
C GLY A 283 -27.40 -10.56 -7.76
N ASN A 284 -26.35 -9.78 -8.03
CA ASN A 284 -24.97 -10.25 -8.01
C ASN A 284 -24.35 -10.09 -6.61
N ARG A 285 -23.55 -11.08 -6.20
CA ARG A 285 -22.78 -11.03 -4.96
C ARG A 285 -21.39 -10.51 -5.27
N TYR A 286 -20.92 -9.61 -4.44
CA TYR A 286 -19.59 -9.03 -4.56
C TYR A 286 -18.84 -9.22 -3.25
N ARG A 287 -17.55 -9.48 -3.36
CA ARG A 287 -16.61 -9.47 -2.24
C ARG A 287 -15.62 -8.33 -2.41
N PHE A 288 -15.29 -7.69 -1.30
CA PHE A 288 -14.26 -6.67 -1.27
C PHE A 288 -12.95 -7.28 -1.78
N LEU A 289 -12.31 -6.57 -2.71
CA LEU A 289 -10.99 -6.92 -3.22
C LEU A 289 -9.96 -6.02 -2.53
N GLY A 290 -10.11 -4.71 -2.69
CA GLY A 290 -9.11 -3.75 -2.27
C GLY A 290 -9.58 -2.31 -2.43
N VAL A 291 -8.70 -1.36 -2.09
CA VAL A 291 -8.89 0.05 -2.40
C VAL A 291 -7.64 0.64 -3.03
N THR A 292 -7.83 1.66 -3.86
CA THR A 292 -6.75 2.60 -4.18
C THR A 292 -7.08 3.95 -3.55
N SER A 293 -6.15 4.50 -2.77
CA SER A 293 -6.31 5.83 -2.15
C SER A 293 -5.24 6.76 -2.68
N GLY A 294 -5.64 7.95 -3.13
CA GLY A 294 -4.73 8.92 -3.73
C GLY A 294 -4.97 10.34 -3.25
N ASN A 295 -3.90 11.13 -3.21
CA ASN A 295 -3.92 12.53 -2.87
C ASN A 295 -3.86 13.35 -4.16
N ARG A 296 -4.90 14.13 -4.44
CA ARG A 296 -4.99 14.90 -5.69
C ARG A 296 -4.04 16.11 -5.74
N LYS A 297 -3.43 16.52 -4.61
CA LYS A 297 -2.45 17.62 -4.57
C LYS A 297 -1.08 17.17 -5.06
N CYS A 298 -0.60 16.01 -4.61
CA CYS A 298 0.72 15.51 -4.98
C CYS A 298 0.72 14.34 -5.97
N GLY A 299 -0.45 13.77 -6.30
CA GLY A 299 -0.56 12.61 -7.19
C GLY A 299 -0.15 11.27 -6.55
N HIS A 300 0.35 11.29 -5.32
CA HIS A 300 0.74 10.11 -4.56
C HIS A 300 -0.49 9.19 -4.34
N GLN A 301 -0.32 7.90 -4.57
CA GLN A 301 -1.39 6.89 -4.51
C GLN A 301 -0.86 5.58 -3.95
N ILE A 302 -1.69 4.92 -3.14
CA ILE A 302 -1.38 3.65 -2.48
C ILE A 302 -2.47 2.62 -2.77
N GLY A 303 -2.06 1.35 -2.86
CA GLY A 303 -2.94 0.22 -3.09
C GLY A 303 -3.10 -0.63 -1.84
N TRP A 304 -4.32 -1.09 -1.58
CA TRP A 304 -4.72 -1.91 -0.45
C TRP A 304 -5.47 -3.11 -0.94
N VAL A 305 -5.18 -4.28 -0.41
CA VAL A 305 -5.81 -5.49 -0.92
C VAL A 305 -5.95 -6.53 0.17
N THR A 306 -7.11 -7.17 0.21
CA THR A 306 -7.24 -8.44 0.95
C THR A 306 -6.64 -9.55 0.11
N LEU A 307 -5.83 -10.42 0.71
CA LEU A 307 -5.19 -11.52 -0.01
C LEU A 307 -6.14 -12.72 -0.05
N ASP A 308 -5.81 -13.84 0.57
CA ASP A 308 -6.70 -15.01 0.69
C ASP A 308 -8.01 -14.73 1.46
N SER A 309 -8.00 -13.80 2.42
CA SER A 309 -9.09 -13.56 3.35
C SER A 309 -9.11 -12.11 3.84
N TRP A 310 -10.18 -11.73 4.55
CA TRP A 310 -10.25 -10.41 5.22
C TRP A 310 -9.20 -10.23 6.31
N ARG A 311 -8.57 -11.33 6.77
CA ARG A 311 -7.56 -11.29 7.83
C ARG A 311 -6.20 -10.82 7.32
N HIS A 312 -5.85 -11.19 6.09
CA HIS A 312 -4.56 -10.83 5.50
C HIS A 312 -4.75 -9.65 4.56
N VAL A 313 -4.19 -8.51 4.95
CA VAL A 313 -4.23 -7.28 4.15
C VAL A 313 -2.80 -6.89 3.80
N MET A 314 -2.61 -6.51 2.55
CA MET A 314 -1.36 -5.97 2.03
C MET A 314 -1.59 -4.51 1.59
N ALA A 315 -0.59 -3.68 1.82
CA ALA A 315 -0.52 -2.32 1.33
C ALA A 315 0.79 -2.06 0.58
N GLY A 316 0.69 -1.51 -0.63
CA GLY A 316 1.81 -1.18 -1.49
C GLY A 316 1.90 0.32 -1.76
N ASP A 317 3.11 0.84 -1.67
CA ASP A 317 3.45 2.24 -1.96
C ASP A 317 4.81 2.32 -2.68
N ALA A 318 4.80 2.86 -3.90
CA ALA A 318 6.01 2.98 -4.71
C ALA A 318 7.05 3.91 -4.08
N ASP A 319 6.63 4.96 -3.38
CA ASP A 319 7.55 5.94 -2.81
C ASP A 319 8.43 5.36 -1.69
N LEU A 320 8.10 4.18 -1.20
CA LEU A 320 8.85 3.48 -0.16
C LEU A 320 9.82 2.51 -0.77
N HIS A 321 9.39 1.86 -1.84
CA HIS A 321 10.20 0.90 -2.55
C HIS A 321 11.52 1.52 -3.01
N LYS A 322 11.53 2.80 -3.43
CA LYS A 322 12.78 3.48 -3.83
C LYS A 322 13.83 3.55 -2.73
N ASP A 323 13.39 3.45 -1.47
CA ASP A 323 14.22 3.48 -0.28
C ASP A 323 14.49 2.09 0.29
N GLY A 324 14.13 1.03 -0.45
CA GLY A 324 14.34 -0.36 -0.03
C GLY A 324 13.28 -0.85 0.98
N ILE A 325 12.11 -0.22 0.99
CA ILE A 325 10.99 -0.55 1.90
C ILE A 325 9.90 -1.23 1.08
N GLY A 326 9.63 -2.50 1.39
CA GLY A 326 8.64 -3.31 0.69
C GLY A 326 7.19 -3.05 1.11
N PRO A 327 6.24 -3.84 0.60
CA PRO A 327 4.85 -3.76 0.98
C PRO A 327 4.66 -4.09 2.46
N LEU A 328 3.67 -3.46 3.07
CA LEU A 328 3.27 -3.74 4.44
C LEU A 328 2.18 -4.82 4.45
N PHE A 329 2.31 -5.79 5.34
CA PHE A 329 1.36 -6.89 5.52
C PHE A 329 0.80 -6.86 6.94
N VAL A 330 -0.48 -7.21 7.07
CA VAL A 330 -1.19 -7.17 8.36
C VAL A 330 -2.08 -8.38 8.49
N HIS A 331 -2.05 -8.97 9.68
CA HIS A 331 -2.94 -10.06 10.05
C HIS A 331 -3.90 -9.62 11.16
N PHE A 332 -5.20 -9.63 10.85
CA PHE A 332 -6.26 -9.39 11.82
C PHE A 332 -6.63 -10.68 12.55
N ASP A 333 -6.09 -10.82 13.77
CA ASP A 333 -6.32 -11.96 14.66
C ASP A 333 -7.56 -11.80 15.53
N GLY A 334 -8.42 -12.81 15.56
CA GLY A 334 -9.53 -12.87 16.50
C GLY A 334 -10.89 -12.44 15.92
N PRO A 335 -12.00 -12.95 16.47
CA PRO A 335 -13.35 -12.67 15.97
C PRO A 335 -13.76 -11.19 16.09
N GLU A 336 -13.16 -10.43 17.01
CA GLU A 336 -13.43 -9.01 17.26
C GLU A 336 -13.09 -8.12 16.05
N TRP A 337 -12.09 -8.50 15.25
CA TRP A 337 -11.72 -7.75 14.05
C TRP A 337 -12.63 -8.04 12.86
N LYS A 338 -13.43 -9.11 12.89
CA LYS A 338 -14.28 -9.49 11.76
C LYS A 338 -15.19 -8.34 11.26
N ASN A 339 -15.63 -7.49 12.18
CA ASN A 339 -16.47 -6.33 11.89
C ASN A 339 -15.74 -4.99 12.05
N LYS A 340 -14.50 -4.98 12.55
CA LYS A 340 -13.68 -3.79 12.80
C LYS A 340 -12.40 -3.71 11.96
N TRP A 341 -12.13 -4.72 11.12
CA TRP A 341 -10.90 -4.80 10.33
C TRP A 341 -10.71 -3.55 9.47
N TRP A 342 -11.78 -3.01 8.90
CA TRP A 342 -11.73 -1.78 8.12
C TRP A 342 -11.30 -0.59 8.99
N ASP A 343 -11.84 -0.44 10.19
CA ASP A 343 -11.39 0.62 11.11
C ASP A 343 -9.93 0.42 11.52
N GLY A 344 -9.49 -0.83 11.69
CA GLY A 344 -8.10 -1.18 11.96
C GLY A 344 -7.15 -0.88 10.80
N CYS A 345 -7.64 -0.86 9.55
CA CYS A 345 -6.84 -0.51 8.38
C CYS A 345 -6.28 0.92 8.45
N ARG A 346 -6.91 1.83 9.22
CA ARG A 346 -6.38 3.19 9.42
C ARG A 346 -4.99 3.19 10.07
N GLU A 347 -4.70 2.19 10.89
CA GLU A 347 -3.45 2.04 11.65
C GLU A 347 -2.39 1.22 10.89
N MET A 348 -2.79 0.64 9.75
CA MET A 348 -1.86 0.00 8.84
C MET A 348 -1.02 1.05 8.10
N LEU A 349 -1.57 2.24 7.82
CA LEU A 349 -0.81 3.29 7.17
C LEU A 349 -0.03 4.13 8.13
N HIS A 350 1.28 4.01 8.02
CA HIS A 350 2.17 4.98 8.62
C HIS A 350 1.97 6.35 7.97
N VAL A 351 2.10 7.39 8.78
CA VAL A 351 2.03 8.77 8.28
C VAL A 351 3.34 9.07 7.57
N ALA A 352 3.33 9.02 6.23
CA ALA A 352 4.50 9.30 5.41
C ALA A 352 4.87 10.79 5.52
N LYS A 353 6.15 11.09 5.76
CA LYS A 353 6.69 12.45 5.71
C LYS A 353 7.21 12.75 4.31
N PHE A 354 6.86 13.91 3.79
CA PHE A 354 7.29 14.41 2.49
C PHE A 354 7.78 15.87 2.60
N GLY A 355 8.25 16.41 1.47
CA GLY A 355 8.72 17.79 1.36
C GLY A 355 10.17 18.01 1.83
N PRO A 356 10.75 19.20 1.57
CA PRO A 356 12.11 19.55 1.98
C PRO A 356 12.29 19.40 3.50
N GLY A 357 13.25 18.56 3.91
CA GLY A 357 13.50 18.29 5.33
C GLY A 357 12.44 17.44 6.02
N ARG A 358 11.57 16.73 5.28
CA ARG A 358 10.56 15.79 5.81
C ARG A 358 9.59 16.44 6.82
N LYS A 359 9.22 17.70 6.56
CA LYS A 359 8.38 18.51 7.45
C LYS A 359 6.89 18.33 7.22
N ASP A 360 6.47 17.90 6.03
CA ASP A 360 5.07 17.74 5.67
C ASP A 360 4.64 16.28 5.85
N PHE A 361 3.38 16.04 6.21
CA PHE A 361 2.84 14.68 6.36
C PHE A 361 1.80 14.37 5.29
N CYS A 362 1.99 13.27 4.54
CA CYS A 362 1.07 12.82 3.52
C CYS A 362 -0.07 12.05 4.19
N ASN A 363 -1.28 12.56 3.99
CA ASN A 363 -2.46 12.06 4.66
C ASN A 363 -3.21 11.06 3.78
N LEU A 364 -2.53 9.98 3.37
CA LEU A 364 -3.11 8.96 2.49
C LEU A 364 -3.89 7.87 3.19
N SER A 365 -4.02 7.91 4.53
CA SER A 365 -4.93 6.98 5.17
C SER A 365 -6.34 7.19 4.60
N PRO A 366 -7.04 6.13 4.19
CA PRO A 366 -8.40 6.23 3.69
C PRO A 366 -9.38 6.77 4.76
N HIS A 367 -8.92 6.88 6.01
CA HIS A 367 -9.66 7.42 7.14
C HIS A 367 -9.36 8.89 7.43
N ASN A 368 -8.33 9.49 6.81
CA ASN A 368 -7.87 10.81 7.18
C ASN A 368 -8.54 11.92 6.33
N GLU A 369 -9.75 12.31 6.75
CA GLU A 369 -10.13 13.73 6.73
C GLU A 369 -9.88 14.34 8.12
N ALA A 370 -9.70 15.66 8.16
CA ALA A 370 -9.50 16.45 9.37
C ALA A 370 -10.62 16.22 10.39
N ASP A 371 -10.35 15.45 11.44
CA ASP A 371 -11.08 15.52 12.71
C ASP A 371 -10.09 16.10 13.76
N ASP A 372 -10.01 17.43 13.79
CA ASP A 372 -9.60 18.41 14.82
C ASP A 372 -8.52 18.17 15.90
N LEU A 373 -7.82 17.03 15.95
CA LEU A 373 -6.72 16.82 16.93
C LEU A 373 -5.37 16.49 16.27
N LEU A 374 -5.38 15.83 15.11
CA LEU A 374 -4.16 15.50 14.38
C LEU A 374 -3.67 16.66 13.50
N ASP A 375 -4.60 17.45 12.95
CA ASP A 375 -4.28 18.59 12.07
C ASP A 375 -3.84 19.84 12.85
N SER A 376 -4.30 20.00 14.10
CA SER A 376 -3.79 21.00 15.03
C SER A 376 -2.34 20.73 15.46
N TYR A 377 -1.91 19.46 15.49
CA TYR A 377 -0.50 19.08 15.68
C TYR A 377 0.38 19.29 14.44
N ARG A 378 -0.20 19.45 13.25
CA ARG A 378 0.51 19.43 11.95
C ARG A 378 0.92 20.80 11.43
N GLY A 379 0.46 21.92 12.01
CA GLY A 379 0.74 23.27 11.48
C GLY A 379 0.31 23.46 10.02
N ALA A 380 -0.41 22.49 9.44
CA ALA A 380 -0.95 22.55 8.10
C ALA A 380 -2.22 23.38 8.21
N ALA A 381 -2.27 24.52 7.51
CA ALA A 381 -3.52 25.21 7.28
C ALA A 381 -4.54 24.18 6.77
N SER A 382 -5.58 23.95 7.55
CA SER A 382 -6.65 23.02 7.28
C SER A 382 -7.27 23.34 5.91
N ILE A 383 -6.97 22.52 4.91
CA ILE A 383 -7.71 22.55 3.64
C ILE A 383 -8.42 21.21 3.51
N PRO A 384 -9.75 21.18 3.70
CA PRO A 384 -10.55 19.96 3.58
C PRO A 384 -10.42 19.29 2.20
N GLY A 385 -10.59 17.96 2.17
CA GLY A 385 -11.11 17.22 1.01
C GLY A 385 -10.29 17.26 -0.28
N LYS A 386 -9.12 16.60 -0.33
CA LYS A 386 -8.39 16.34 -1.59
C LYS A 386 -7.95 14.90 -1.82
N ASN A 387 -8.54 13.95 -1.10
CA ASN A 387 -8.28 12.53 -1.30
C ASN A 387 -9.35 11.92 -2.20
N SER A 388 -8.95 10.96 -3.03
CA SER A 388 -9.86 10.07 -3.74
C SER A 388 -9.68 8.66 -3.23
N LEU A 389 -10.79 7.95 -3.05
CA LEU A 389 -10.81 6.56 -2.65
C LEU A 389 -11.62 5.77 -3.68
N ASP A 390 -11.00 4.76 -4.29
CA ASP A 390 -11.68 3.85 -5.19
C ASP A 390 -11.77 2.48 -4.51
N ILE A 391 -13.00 2.07 -4.19
CA ILE A 391 -13.28 0.78 -3.56
C ILE A 391 -13.57 -0.24 -4.63
N ILE A 392 -12.82 -1.32 -4.63
CA ILE A 392 -12.84 -2.33 -5.68
C ILE A 392 -13.40 -3.63 -5.09
N TYR A 393 -14.35 -4.21 -5.81
CA TYR A 393 -14.97 -5.49 -5.52
C TYR A 393 -14.85 -6.42 -6.72
N LEU A 394 -14.90 -7.72 -6.43
CA LEU A 394 -14.98 -8.79 -7.43
C LEU A 394 -16.32 -9.51 -7.28
N SER A 395 -17.00 -9.80 -8.40
CA SER A 395 -18.18 -10.67 -8.37
C SER A 395 -17.80 -12.11 -7.99
N VAL A 396 -18.70 -12.80 -7.27
CA VAL A 396 -18.48 -14.14 -6.69
C VAL A 396 -19.45 -15.14 -7.25
#